data_AF-A0A356KCC1-F1
#
_entry.id   AF-A0A356KCC1-F1
#
_cell.length_a   1.000
_cell.length_b   1.000
_cell.length_c   1.000
_cell.angle_alpha   90.00
_cell.angle_beta   90.00
_cell.angle_gamma   90.00
#
_symmetry.space_group_name_H-M   'P 1'
#
loop_
_entity.id
_entity.type
_entity.pdbx_description
1 polymer ?
#
loop_
_entity_poly.entity_id
_entity_poly.type
_entity_poly.pdbx_seq_one_letter_code
_entity_poly.pdbx_strand_id
1 'polypeptide(L)' 'VLVIGGHTGVSETDVVEVFQRDAGTMANGTYTLNTARNGCTVNTLADGRVLVIGGLSGSSASWLSLDGAPLASTEVYVSR' A
#
# COMPACT_ATOMS: atom_id res chain seq x y z
N VAL A 1 -6.59 -9.33 -7.39
CA VAL A 1 -6.54 -8.83 -6.00
C VAL A 1 -5.57 -7.66 -5.97
N LEU A 2 -5.89 -6.57 -5.26
CA LEU A 2 -4.99 -5.43 -5.13
C LEU A 2 -4.05 -5.61 -3.94
N VAL A 3 -2.77 -5.36 -4.14
CA VAL A 3 -1.74 -5.34 -3.10
C VAL A 3 -1.22 -3.90 -3.02
N ILE A 4 -1.26 -3.29 -1.84
CA ILE A 4 -0.99 -1.86 -1.66
C ILE A 4 0.17 -1.66 -0.68
N GLY A 5 1.21 -0.99 -1.15
CA GLY A 5 2.38 -0.65 -0.35
C GLY A 5 3.05 -1.89 0.22
N GLY A 6 3.51 -1.80 1.45
CA GLY A 6 4.19 -2.88 2.16
C GLY A 6 5.62 -2.51 2.53
N HIS A 7 6.40 -3.50 2.94
CA HIS A 7 7.79 -3.32 3.35
C HIS A 7 8.68 -4.33 2.62
N THR A 8 9.71 -3.83 1.96
CA THR A 8 10.62 -4.60 1.10
C THR A 8 11.65 -5.41 1.88
N GLY A 9 11.64 -5.30 3.21
CA GLY A 9 12.71 -5.78 4.10
C GLY A 9 13.75 -4.70 4.42
N VAL A 10 13.74 -3.58 3.68
CA VAL A 10 14.64 -2.43 3.92
C VAL A 10 13.86 -1.15 4.24
N SER A 11 12.82 -0.88 3.45
CA SER A 11 11.95 0.29 3.64
C SER A 11 10.52 -0.02 3.18
N GLU A 12 9.58 0.86 3.54
CA GLU A 12 8.27 0.83 2.92
C GLU A 12 8.33 1.09 1.42
N THR A 13 7.31 0.63 0.71
CA THR A 13 7.12 0.87 -0.73
C THR A 13 5.82 1.60 -0.99
N ASP A 14 5.80 2.41 -2.04
CA ASP A 14 4.63 3.09 -2.60
C ASP A 14 3.99 2.30 -3.75
N VAL A 15 4.54 1.14 -4.08
CA VAL A 15 4.06 0.31 -5.20
C VAL A 15 2.68 -0.25 -4.89
N VAL A 16 1.83 -0.23 -5.90
CA VAL A 16 0.57 -0.96 -5.91
C VAL A 16 0.64 -2.01 -7.01
N GLU A 17 0.29 -3.25 -6.68
CA GLU A 17 0.33 -4.37 -7.62
C GLU A 17 -1.03 -5.04 -7.74
N VAL A 18 -1.29 -5.65 -8.89
CA VAL A 18 -2.48 -6.46 -9.16
C VAL A 18 -2.06 -7.92 -9.27
N PHE A 19 -2.50 -8.72 -8.31
CA PHE A 19 -2.39 -10.17 -8.37
C PHE A 19 -3.46 -10.75 -9.29
N GLN A 20 -3.01 -11.35 -10.39
CA GLN A 20 -3.83 -12.07 -11.35
C GLN A 20 -3.96 -13.53 -10.91
N ARG A 21 -5.06 -13.87 -10.23
CA ARG A 21 -5.22 -15.20 -9.61
C ARG A 21 -5.10 -16.33 -10.63
N ASP A 22 -5.67 -16.17 -11.82
CA ASP A 22 -5.70 -17.23 -12.84
C ASP A 22 -4.32 -17.54 -13.40
N ALA A 23 -3.44 -16.52 -13.48
CA ALA A 23 -2.07 -16.66 -13.97
C ALA A 23 -1.05 -16.90 -12.85
N GLY A 24 -1.42 -16.64 -11.58
CA GLY A 24 -0.49 -16.67 -10.45
C GLY A 24 0.59 -15.58 -10.53
N THR A 25 0.36 -14.52 -11.31
CA THR A 25 1.36 -13.46 -11.57
C THR A 25 1.01 -12.16 -10.86
N MET A 26 2.04 -11.37 -10.60
CA MET A 26 1.95 -10.00 -10.13
C MET A 26 2.23 -9.05 -11.30
N ALA A 27 1.42 -8.00 -11.42
CA ALA A 27 1.65 -6.92 -12.37
C ALA A 27 1.60 -5.57 -11.64
N ASN A 28 2.42 -4.61 -12.06
CA ASN A 28 2.31 -3.25 -11.54
C ASN A 28 0.92 -2.67 -11.84
N GLY A 29 0.35 -2.03 -10.82
CA GLY A 29 -0.87 -1.25 -10.94
C GLY A 29 -0.65 0.02 -11.77
N THR A 30 -1.74 0.72 -12.05
CA THR A 30 -1.71 1.97 -12.84
C THR A 30 -1.44 3.22 -11.98
N TYR A 31 -1.33 3.05 -10.65
CA TYR A 31 -1.11 4.13 -9.69
C TYR A 31 -0.16 3.67 -8.59
N THR A 32 0.47 4.64 -7.93
CA THR A 32 1.32 4.46 -6.75
C THR A 32 0.77 5.28 -5.59
N LEU A 33 1.22 4.98 -4.38
CA LEU A 33 0.89 5.78 -3.20
C LEU A 33 1.62 7.13 -3.23
N ASN A 34 1.03 8.20 -2.66
CA ASN A 34 1.79 9.45 -2.54
C ASN A 34 2.90 9.34 -1.48
N THR A 35 2.78 8.38 -0.56
CA THR A 35 3.79 8.08 0.43
C THR A 35 3.88 6.57 0.60
N ALA A 36 5.09 6.05 0.42
CA ALA A 36 5.41 4.66 0.72
C ALA A 36 4.99 4.32 2.15
N ARG A 37 4.21 3.25 2.30
CA ARG A 37 3.65 2.89 3.60
C ARG A 37 3.37 1.41 3.75
N ASN A 38 3.38 0.93 4.98
CA ASN A 38 2.85 -0.37 5.37
C ASN A 38 1.82 -0.22 6.51
N GLY A 39 1.16 -1.32 6.88
CA GLY A 39 0.21 -1.32 8.00
C GLY A 39 -0.99 -0.39 7.83
N CYS A 40 -1.29 0.04 6.60
CA CYS A 40 -2.43 0.90 6.32
C CYS A 40 -3.75 0.11 6.31
N THR A 41 -4.86 0.80 6.52
CA THR A 41 -6.19 0.22 6.31
C THR A 41 -6.66 0.51 4.89
N VAL A 42 -7.10 -0.53 4.17
CA VAL A 42 -7.55 -0.44 2.77
C VAL A 42 -9.00 -0.85 2.69
N ASN A 43 -9.86 0.03 2.17
CA ASN A 43 -11.29 -0.21 2.00
C ASN A 43 -11.71 0.00 0.55
N THR A 44 -12.47 -0.94 -0.01
CA THR A 44 -13.16 -0.76 -1.29
C THR A 44 -14.43 0.06 -1.08
N LEU A 45 -14.62 1.11 -1.86
CA LEU A 45 -15.80 1.96 -1.85
C LEU A 45 -16.88 1.40 -2.78
N ALA A 46 -18.14 1.80 -2.57
CA ALA A 46 -19.28 1.31 -3.34
C ALA A 46 -19.21 1.64 -4.85
N ASP A 47 -18.45 2.67 -5.21
CA ASP A 47 -18.22 3.09 -6.59
C ASP A 47 -16.98 2.41 -7.24
N GLY A 48 -16.40 1.41 -6.57
CA GLY A 48 -15.23 0.69 -7.06
C GLY A 48 -13.89 1.39 -6.82
N ARG A 49 -13.87 2.55 -6.15
CA ARG A 49 -12.61 3.17 -5.71
C ARG A 49 -12.05 2.46 -4.47
N VAL A 50 -10.79 2.76 -4.16
CA VAL A 50 -10.06 2.21 -3.01
C VAL A 50 -9.62 3.36 -2.12
N LEU A 51 -10.03 3.31 -0.85
CA LEU A 51 -9.64 4.25 0.20
C LEU A 51 -8.51 3.64 1.04
N VAL A 52 -7.39 4.33 1.11
CA VAL A 52 -6.22 3.96 1.91
C VAL A 52 -6.09 4.97 3.06
N ILE A 53 -6.07 4.46 4.30
CA ILE A 53 -6.06 5.29 5.52
C ILE A 53 -4.83 4.94 6.37
N GLY A 54 -4.09 5.97 6.73
CA GLY A 54 -2.97 5.90 7.67
C GLY A 54 -1.86 4.95 7.23
N GLY A 55 -1.28 4.25 8.21
CA GLY A 55 -0.10 3.41 8.04
C GLY A 55 1.16 4.05 8.65
N LEU A 56 2.30 3.40 8.42
CA LEU A 56 3.61 3.87 8.85
C LEU A 56 4.48 4.12 7.62
N SER A 57 5.35 5.12 7.68
CA SER A 57 6.36 5.39 6.65
C SER A 57 7.72 5.71 7.27
N GLY A 58 8.79 5.42 6.54
CA GLY A 58 10.14 5.78 6.95
C GLY A 58 10.71 4.86 8.03
N SER A 59 10.12 3.68 8.28
CA SER A 59 10.70 2.69 9.17
C SER A 59 11.94 2.09 8.49
N SER A 60 13.09 2.20 9.13
CA SER A 60 14.33 1.67 8.58
C SER A 60 14.55 0.23 9.03
N ALA A 61 14.55 -0.69 8.06
CA ALA A 61 15.09 -2.07 8.06
C ALA A 61 14.62 -3.08 9.12
N SER A 62 14.00 -2.71 10.23
CA SER A 62 13.63 -3.67 11.27
C SER A 62 12.12 -3.71 11.47
N TRP A 63 11.52 -4.90 11.31
CA TRP A 63 10.12 -5.19 11.66
C TRP A 63 9.82 -4.97 13.16
N LEU A 64 10.86 -4.71 13.96
CA LEU A 64 10.80 -4.37 15.38
C LEU A 64 10.93 -2.86 15.63
N SER A 65 11.16 -2.08 14.57
CA SER A 65 11.34 -0.65 14.65
C SER A 65 9.98 0.01 14.73
N LEU A 66 9.65 0.53 15.90
CA LEU A 66 8.54 1.47 16.08
C LEU A 66 8.87 2.87 15.52
N ASP A 67 10.00 3.05 14.82
CA ASP A 67 10.44 4.34 14.29
C ASP A 67 9.70 4.80 13.02
N GLY A 68 8.84 3.95 12.45
CA GLY A 68 7.92 4.35 11.41
C GLY A 68 7.10 5.56 11.83
N ALA A 69 7.18 6.64 11.06
CA ALA A 69 6.37 7.81 11.30
C ALA A 69 4.89 7.47 11.00
N PRO A 70 3.98 7.59 11.98
CA PRO A 70 2.57 7.35 11.74
C PRO A 70 2.03 8.38 10.75
N LEU A 71 1.30 7.90 9.75
CA LEU A 71 0.66 8.74 8.76
C LEU A 71 -0.75 9.11 9.25
N ALA A 72 -0.99 10.40 9.43
CA ALA A 72 -2.33 10.96 9.60
C ALA A 72 -2.93 11.37 8.23
N SER A 73 -2.65 10.59 7.18
CA SER A 73 -3.09 10.86 5.81
C SER A 73 -4.09 9.83 5.31
N THR A 74 -4.89 10.25 4.34
CA THR A 74 -5.84 9.39 3.63
C THR A 74 -5.76 9.69 2.14
N GLU A 75 -5.89 8.65 1.32
CA GLU A 75 -5.82 8.77 -0.13
C GLU A 75 -6.87 7.87 -0.80
N VAL A 76 -7.44 8.31 -1.91
CA VAL A 76 -8.45 7.57 -2.66
C VAL A 76 -7.96 7.32 -4.08
N TYR A 77 -7.92 6.05 -4.47
CA TYR A 77 -7.50 5.59 -5.79
C TYR A 77 -8.66 5.01 -6.57
N VAL A 78 -8.56 5.03 -7.89
CA VAL A 78 -9.54 4.40 -8.78
C VAL A 78 -9.07 2.98 -9.08
N SER A 79 -9.81 1.96 -8.62
CA SER A 79 -9.60 0.60 -9.17
C SER A 79 -10.24 0.57 -10.54
N ARG A 80 -9.46 0.29 -11.58
CA ARG A 80 -9.96 0.03 -12.93
C ARG A 80 -9.54 -1.38 -13.30
#